data_AF-A0A820VJL4-F1
#
_entry.id   AF-A0A820VJL4-F1
#
_cell.length_a   1.000
_cell.length_b   1.000
_cell.length_c   1.000
_cell.angle_alpha   90.00
_cell.angle_beta   90.00
_cell.angle_gamma   90.00
#
_symmetry.space_group_name_H-M   'P 1'
#
loop_
_entity.id
_entity.type
_entity.pdbx_description
1 polymer ?
#
loop_
_entity_poly.entity_id
_entity_poly.type
_entity_poly.pdbx_seq_one_letter_code
_entity_poly.pdbx_strand_id
1 'polypeptide(L)'
;MFNIESLHIPIAGAELSIFTSSQATIDILIERLPAIRNLLLNSTITKPVKMIIHCAAGLHRIGTITYLLLSLCHFTSDQALLIINRTRAITARQVGQKRINAAEYNLLTKFQ
;
A
#
# COMPACT_ATOMS: atom_id res chain seq x y z
N MET A 1 22.48 -5.93 15.58
CA MET A 1 21.02 -6.13 15.57
C MET A 1 20.45 -5.13 14.58
N PHE A 2 19.81 -5.56 13.49
CA PHE A 2 19.20 -4.60 12.56
C PHE A 2 17.95 -4.03 13.23
N ASN A 3 17.88 -2.71 13.41
CA ASN A 3 16.70 -2.03 13.96
C ASN A 3 15.61 -1.94 12.87
N ILE A 4 15.00 -3.08 12.55
CA ILE A 4 13.94 -3.17 11.54
C ILE A 4 12.60 -3.21 12.27
N GLU A 5 11.82 -2.15 12.11
CA GLU A 5 10.42 -2.14 12.54
C GLU A 5 9.60 -3.02 11.58
N SER A 6 8.87 -3.99 12.13
CA SER A 6 8.00 -4.87 11.35
C SER A 6 6.55 -4.50 11.57
N LEU A 7 5.83 -4.23 10.48
CA LEU A 7 4.38 -4.07 10.48
C LEU A 7 3.73 -5.24 9.73
N HIS A 8 2.90 -6.00 10.42
CA HIS A 8 2.11 -7.06 9.80
C HIS A 8 0.69 -6.57 9.50
N ILE A 9 0.28 -6.68 8.25
CA ILE A 9 -1.09 -6.38 7.80
C ILE A 9 -1.69 -7.70 7.31
N PRO A 10 -2.62 -8.33 8.07
CA PRO A 10 -3.17 -9.64 7.75
C PRO A 10 -4.20 -9.53 6.62
N ILE A 11 -3.73 -9.28 5.40
CA ILE A 11 -4.56 -9.30 4.20
C ILE A 11 -4.64 -10.74 3.72
N ALA A 12 -5.80 -11.35 3.91
CA ALA A 12 -6.10 -12.66 3.38
C ALA A 12 -6.02 -12.64 1.83
N GLY A 13 -5.37 -13.66 1.28
CA GLY A 13 -5.49 -14.08 -0.13
C GLY A 13 -5.23 -13.07 -1.26
N ALA A 14 -5.49 -13.56 -2.47
CA ALA A 14 -5.55 -12.79 -3.71
C ALA A 14 -7.00 -12.37 -4.02
N GLU A 15 -7.94 -12.47 -3.09
CA GLU A 15 -9.32 -12.13 -3.36
C GLU A 15 -9.50 -10.61 -3.33
N LEU A 16 -10.33 -10.09 -4.22
CA LEU A 16 -10.66 -8.66 -4.26
C LEU A 16 -11.57 -8.28 -3.08
N SER A 17 -12.43 -9.22 -2.67
CA SER A 17 -13.39 -9.07 -1.58
C SER A 17 -12.74 -8.68 -0.26
N ILE A 18 -11.47 -9.03 -0.04
CA ILE A 18 -10.81 -8.75 1.24
C ILE A 18 -10.51 -7.25 1.40
N PHE A 19 -10.39 -6.49 0.31
CA PHE A 19 -10.30 -5.03 0.32
C PHE A 19 -11.67 -4.33 0.23
N THR A 20 -12.75 -5.04 -0.07
CA THR A 20 -14.09 -4.47 -0.25
C THR A 20 -15.15 -4.99 0.72
N SER A 21 -14.84 -6.03 1.50
CA SER A 21 -15.85 -6.85 2.21
C SER A 21 -15.41 -7.32 3.59
N SER A 22 -14.13 -7.20 3.96
CA SER A 22 -13.67 -7.48 5.33
C SER A 22 -13.39 -6.18 6.07
N GLN A 23 -14.38 -5.72 6.84
CA GLN A 23 -14.26 -4.51 7.67
C GLN A 23 -13.03 -4.58 8.59
N ALA A 24 -12.72 -5.76 9.14
CA ALA A 24 -11.53 -5.97 9.98
C ALA A 24 -10.19 -5.67 9.26
N THR A 25 -10.08 -5.96 7.96
CA THR A 25 -8.87 -5.62 7.20
C THR A 25 -8.74 -4.11 7.00
N ILE A 26 -9.87 -3.46 6.73
CA ILE A 26 -9.94 -2.00 6.59
C ILE A 26 -9.58 -1.34 7.92
N ASP A 27 -10.10 -1.83 9.05
CA ASP A 27 -9.84 -1.29 10.38
C ASP A 27 -8.36 -1.36 10.76
N ILE A 28 -7.70 -2.51 10.50
CA ILE A 28 -6.26 -2.67 10.74
C ILE A 28 -5.46 -1.72 9.87
N LEU A 29 -5.83 -1.58 8.59
CA LEU A 29 -5.19 -0.60 7.71
C LEU A 29 -5.38 0.81 8.26
N ILE A 30 -6.59 1.16 8.69
CA ILE A 30 -6.87 2.49 9.20
C ILE A 30 -6.05 2.80 10.46
N GLU A 31 -5.93 1.84 11.38
CA GLU A 31 -5.14 1.96 12.60
C GLU A 31 -3.65 2.17 12.30
N ARG A 32 -3.12 1.51 11.26
CA ARG A 32 -1.67 1.42 11.02
C ARG A 32 -1.13 2.40 9.99
N LEU A 33 -1.93 2.82 9.02
CA LEU A 33 -1.52 3.74 7.96
C LEU A 33 -0.99 5.10 8.49
N PRO A 34 -1.55 5.71 9.55
CA PRO A 34 -0.99 6.95 10.11
C PRO A 34 0.47 6.81 10.56
N ALA A 35 0.83 5.69 11.19
CA ALA A 35 2.21 5.44 11.62
C ALA A 35 3.14 5.31 10.40
N ILE A 36 2.71 4.58 9.37
CA ILE A 36 3.48 4.45 8.13
C ILE A 36 3.63 5.80 7.42
N ARG A 37 2.54 6.57 7.32
CA ARG A 37 2.54 7.91 6.73
C ARG A 37 3.51 8.82 7.46
N ASN A 38 3.50 8.83 8.80
CA ASN A 38 4.43 9.63 9.59
C ASN A 38 5.89 9.23 9.34
N LEU A 39 6.20 7.94 9.23
CA LEU A 39 7.54 7.50 8.87
C LEU A 39 7.93 8.01 7.48
N LEU A 40 7.08 7.83 6.47
CA LEU A 40 7.34 8.24 5.10
C LEU A 40 7.49 9.77 4.96
N LEU A 41 6.67 10.55 5.64
CA LEU A 41 6.74 12.03 5.62
C LEU A 41 7.99 12.58 6.32
N ASN A 42 8.53 11.86 7.30
CA ASN A 42 9.79 12.22 7.97
C ASN A 42 11.04 11.72 7.24
N SER A 43 10.88 11.06 6.09
CA SER A 43 11.99 10.63 5.24
C SER A 43 12.65 11.84 4.58
N THR A 44 13.97 11.99 4.75
CA THR A 44 14.75 13.05 4.11
C THR A 44 15.82 12.46 3.18
N ILE A 45 16.45 13.30 2.35
CA ILE A 45 17.57 12.88 1.49
C ILE A 45 18.73 12.34 2.33
N THR A 46 19.02 12.95 3.47
CA THR A 46 20.12 12.57 4.37
C THR A 46 19.75 11.43 5.31
N LYS A 47 18.45 11.18 5.52
CA LYS A 47 17.92 10.10 6.35
C LYS A 47 16.70 9.46 5.67
N PRO A 48 16.91 8.67 4.61
CA PRO A 48 15.80 8.09 3.86
C PRO A 48 15.18 6.93 4.65
N VAL A 49 13.85 6.88 4.66
CA VAL A 49 13.12 5.70 5.12
C VAL A 49 13.19 4.64 4.02
N LYS A 50 13.69 3.46 4.39
CA LYS A 50 13.74 2.29 3.52
C LYS A 50 12.72 1.28 4.02
N MET A 51 11.83 0.83 3.13
CA MET A 51 10.77 -0.11 3.46
C MET A 51 10.85 -1.32 2.53
N ILE A 52 10.69 -2.50 3.11
CA ILE A 52 10.50 -3.74 2.35
C ILE A 52 9.03 -4.12 2.49
N ILE A 53 8.33 -4.15 1.36
CA ILE A 53 6.93 -4.60 1.28
C ILE A 53 6.97 -5.97 0.65
N HIS A 54 6.41 -6.97 1.33
CA HIS A 54 6.32 -8.31 0.78
C HIS A 54 4.95 -8.94 1.02
N CYS A 55 4.63 -9.95 0.21
CA CYS A 55 3.59 -10.91 0.51
C CYS A 55 4.07 -12.28 0.00
N ALA A 56 3.20 -13.29 -0.09
CA ALA A 56 3.60 -14.60 -0.59
C ALA A 56 4.11 -14.57 -2.05
N ALA A 57 3.28 -14.12 -3.01
CA ALA A 57 3.62 -14.13 -4.45
C ALA A 57 4.14 -12.78 -4.98
N GLY A 58 4.00 -11.73 -4.18
CA GLY A 58 4.42 -10.38 -4.53
C GLY A 58 3.65 -9.70 -5.67
N LEU A 59 2.39 -10.09 -5.92
CA LEU A 59 1.59 -9.56 -7.03
C LEU A 59 0.48 -8.63 -6.53
N HIS A 60 -0.68 -9.19 -6.18
CA HIS A 60 -1.89 -8.45 -5.83
C HIS A 60 -1.74 -7.54 -4.61
N ARG A 61 -1.37 -8.12 -3.45
CA ARG A 61 -1.30 -7.39 -2.17
C ARG A 61 -0.21 -6.34 -2.14
N ILE A 62 0.96 -6.65 -2.71
CA ILE A 62 2.04 -5.67 -2.85
C ILE A 62 1.57 -4.50 -3.71
N GLY A 63 1.00 -4.77 -4.89
CA GLY A 63 0.52 -3.69 -5.77
C GLY A 63 -0.47 -2.77 -5.09
N THR A 64 -1.45 -3.31 -4.35
CA THR A 64 -2.45 -2.50 -3.63
C THR A 64 -1.83 -1.69 -2.50
N ILE A 65 -0.95 -2.28 -1.69
CA ILE A 65 -0.29 -1.54 -0.60
C ILE A 65 0.67 -0.49 -1.14
N THR A 66 1.48 -0.81 -2.15
CA THR A 66 2.37 0.15 -2.79
C THR A 66 1.59 1.33 -3.38
N TYR A 67 0.45 1.06 -4.02
CA TYR A 67 -0.43 2.11 -4.53
C TYR A 67 -0.89 3.04 -3.40
N LEU A 68 -1.43 2.46 -2.33
CA LEU A 68 -1.93 3.22 -1.18
C LEU A 68 -0.83 4.09 -0.54
N LEU A 69 0.38 3.57 -0.38
CA LEU A 69 1.50 4.32 0.17
C LEU A 69 1.94 5.47 -0.74
N LEU A 70 1.96 5.27 -2.05
CA LEU A 70 2.25 6.34 -3.00
C LEU A 70 1.17 7.43 -2.95
N SER A 71 -0.11 7.05 -2.86
CA SER A 71 -1.19 8.02 -2.67
C SER A 71 -1.06 8.80 -1.35
N LEU A 72 -0.64 8.16 -0.26
CA LEU A 72 -0.33 8.85 1.01
C LEU A 72 0.86 9.80 0.92
N CYS A 73 1.76 9.59 -0.03
CA CYS A 73 2.84 10.51 -0.41
C CYS A 73 2.41 11.53 -1.47
N HIS A 74 1.10 11.74 -1.67
CA HIS A 74 0.51 12.71 -2.58
C HIS A 74 0.77 12.47 -4.09
N PHE A 75 1.13 11.25 -4.47
CA PHE A 75 1.12 10.88 -5.89
C PHE A 75 -0.31 10.67 -6.39
N THR A 76 -0.58 11.12 -7.61
CA THR A 76 -1.85 10.83 -8.28
C THR A 76 -1.95 9.34 -8.63
N SER A 77 -3.16 8.87 -8.93
CA SER A 77 -3.38 7.48 -9.34
C SER A 77 -2.49 7.07 -10.52
N ASP A 78 -2.43 7.92 -11.55
CA ASP A 78 -1.60 7.71 -12.74
C ASP A 78 -0.11 7.67 -12.41
N GLN A 79 0.37 8.58 -11.55
CA GLN A 79 1.76 8.60 -11.10
C GLN A 79 2.10 7.33 -10.32
N ALA A 80 1.23 6.93 -9.39
CA ALA A 80 1.44 5.75 -8.57
C ALA A 80 1.50 4.47 -9.42
N LEU A 81 0.56 4.31 -10.36
CA LEU A 81 0.54 3.18 -11.29
C LEU A 81 1.74 3.18 -12.23
N LEU A 82 2.16 4.35 -12.72
CA LEU A 82 3.37 4.47 -13.53
C LEU A 82 4.62 4.05 -12.76
N ILE A 83 4.76 4.46 -11.49
CA ILE A 83 5.87 4.07 -10.61
C ILE A 83 5.87 2.56 -10.37
N ILE A 84 4.71 1.95 -10.06
CA ILE A 84 4.59 0.50 -9.88
C ILE A 84 4.97 -0.22 -11.17
N ASN A 85 4.51 0.26 -12.33
CA ASN A 85 4.81 -0.34 -13.62
C ASN A 85 6.31 -0.29 -13.96
N ARG A 86 6.96 0.84 -13.72
CA ARG A 86 8.41 1.02 -13.92
C ARG A 86 9.24 0.14 -12.95
N THR A 87 8.73 -0.10 -11.75
CA THR A 87 9.40 -0.95 -10.75
C THR A 87 9.19 -2.43 -11.05
N ARG A 88 7.95 -2.84 -11.37
CA ARG A 88 7.58 -4.22 -11.67
C ARG A 88 6.27 -4.28 -12.48
N ALA A 89 6.38 -4.35 -13.79
CA ALA A 89 5.25 -4.35 -14.72
C ALA A 89 4.19 -5.43 -14.43
N ILE A 90 4.62 -6.63 -14.01
CA ILE A 90 3.67 -7.70 -13.66
C ILE A 90 2.84 -7.34 -12.41
N THR A 91 3.40 -6.60 -11.45
CA THR A 91 2.64 -6.10 -10.29
C THR A 91 1.58 -5.08 -10.73
N ALA A 92 1.94 -4.13 -11.58
CA ALA A 92 1.02 -3.13 -12.11
C ALA A 92 -0.14 -3.77 -12.90
N ARG A 93 0.15 -4.81 -13.69
CA ARG A 93 -0.88 -5.57 -14.41
C ARG A 93 -1.81 -6.33 -13.47
N GLN A 94 -1.26 -6.94 -12.41
CA GLN A 94 -2.00 -7.83 -11.53
C GLN A 94 -2.78 -7.11 -10.43
N VAL A 95 -2.36 -5.92 -9.99
CA VAL A 95 -3.17 -5.14 -9.02
C VAL A 95 -4.55 -4.85 -9.60
N GLY A 96 -4.61 -4.40 -10.85
CA GLY A 96 -5.83 -4.16 -11.60
C GLY A 96 -6.70 -3.03 -11.04
N GLN A 97 -7.50 -2.41 -11.91
CA GLN A 97 -8.30 -1.23 -11.57
C GLN A 97 -9.28 -1.49 -10.41
N LYS A 98 -9.82 -2.70 -10.31
CA LYS A 98 -10.78 -3.05 -9.24
C LYS A 98 -10.20 -2.87 -7.83
N ARG A 99 -8.90 -3.18 -7.62
CA ARG A 99 -8.24 -3.00 -6.31
C ARG A 99 -7.92 -1.55 -6.03
N ILE A 100 -7.57 -0.81 -7.07
CA ILE A 100 -7.31 0.63 -6.99
C ILE A 100 -8.57 1.36 -6.54
N ASN A 101 -9.70 1.10 -7.22
CA ASN A 101 -10.99 1.69 -6.86
C ASN A 101 -11.41 1.31 -5.44
N ALA A 102 -11.17 0.06 -5.03
CA ALA A 102 -11.46 -0.39 -3.66
C ALA A 102 -10.62 0.35 -2.62
N ALA A 103 -9.33 0.55 -2.89
CA ALA A 103 -8.43 1.29 -1.99
C ALA A 103 -8.82 2.78 -1.91
N GLU A 104 -9.18 3.38 -3.03
CA GLU A 104 -9.66 4.77 -3.07
C GLU A 104 -10.94 4.95 -2.26
N TYR A 105 -11.96 4.15 -2.55
CA TYR A 105 -13.27 4.27 -1.91
C TYR A 105 -13.23 4.01 -0.40
N ASN A 106 -12.53 2.96 0.05
CA ASN A 106 -12.59 2.51 1.43
C ASN A 106 -11.55 3.14 2.35
N LEU A 107 -10.38 3.52 1.82
CA LEU A 107 -9.23 3.93 2.63
C LEU A 107 -8.87 5.39 2.38
N LEU A 108 -8.64 5.80 1.13
CA LEU A 108 -8.12 7.15 0.87
C LEU A 108 -9.11 8.27 1.22
N THR A 109 -10.42 8.03 1.07
CA THR A 109 -11.48 8.96 1.54
C THR A 109 -11.42 9.25 3.04
N LYS A 110 -10.73 8.42 3.84
CA LYS A 110 -10.60 8.56 5.29
C LYS A 110 -9.28 9.21 5.71
N PHE A 111 -8.35 9.45 4.77
CA PHE A 111 -6.99 9.97 5.04
C PHE A 111 -6.66 11.27 4.28
N GLN A 112 -7.56 11.74 3.42
CA GLN A 112 -7.56 13.07 2.81
C GLN A 112 -7.99 14.13 3.82
#